data_AF-A0A077NES1-F1
#
_entry.id   AF-A0A077NES1-F1
#
_cell.length_a   1.000
_cell.length_b   1.000
_cell.length_c   1.000
_cell.angle_alpha   90.00
_cell.angle_beta   90.00
_cell.angle_gamma   90.00
#
_symmetry.space_group_name_H-M   'P 1'
#
loop_
_entity.id
_entity.type
_entity.pdbx_description
1 polymer ?
#
loop_
_entity_poly.entity_id
_entity_poly.type
_entity_poly.pdbx_seq_one_letter_code
_entity_poly.pdbx_strand_id
1 'polypeptide(L)'
;MAFHSQHSNTRATSRRGSDASIVVSQTYKGSSDTQEFSVRISSDLMDKIGISMGGKVDILYDSDMDLWMIAVVDGSGFTVTGKEGAVTGLVRYTLKKGHFRFTEDKNYLPIKKECDDDSLDFSSQGCVIFKLINDEM
;
A
#
# COMPACT_ATOMS: atom_id res chain seq x y z
N MET A 1 -38.67 -5.89 -7.11
CA MET A 1 -38.04 -4.58 -7.39
C MET A 1 -36.59 -4.69 -6.97
N ALA A 2 -35.63 -4.58 -7.88
CA ALA A 2 -34.21 -4.68 -7.53
C ALA A 2 -33.56 -3.33 -7.73
N PHE A 3 -33.68 -2.45 -6.73
CA PHE A 3 -32.85 -1.25 -6.67
C PHE A 3 -31.46 -1.67 -6.21
N HIS A 4 -30.49 -1.57 -7.12
CA HIS A 4 -29.08 -1.82 -6.81
C HIS A 4 -28.41 -0.53 -6.36
N SER A 5 -27.83 -0.54 -5.16
CA SER A 5 -27.08 0.60 -4.63
C SER A 5 -25.92 0.95 -5.57
N GLN A 6 -25.96 2.14 -6.15
CA GLN A 6 -24.84 2.66 -6.94
C GLN A 6 -23.69 3.11 -6.02
N HIS A 7 -24.00 3.49 -4.78
CA HIS A 7 -23.03 3.90 -3.76
C HIS A 7 -22.07 2.76 -3.36
N SER A 8 -22.56 1.52 -3.27
CA SER A 8 -21.69 0.37 -2.98
C SER A 8 -20.66 0.11 -4.08
N ASN A 9 -20.99 0.43 -5.35
CA ASN A 9 -20.07 0.26 -6.47
C ASN A 9 -18.98 1.36 -6.51
N THR A 10 -19.25 2.55 -5.98
CA THR A 10 -18.27 3.66 -5.93
C THR A 10 -17.15 3.40 -4.92
N ARG A 11 -17.39 2.62 -3.87
CA ARG A 11 -16.38 2.28 -2.85
C ARG A 11 -15.27 1.37 -3.39
N ALA A 12 -15.59 0.57 -4.41
CA ALA A 12 -14.60 -0.18 -5.20
C ALA A 12 -13.86 0.75 -6.18
N THR A 13 -14.60 1.50 -7.00
CA THR A 13 -14.04 2.21 -8.16
C THR A 13 -13.32 3.54 -7.88
N SER A 14 -13.51 4.15 -6.70
CA SER A 14 -12.83 5.41 -6.32
C SER A 14 -11.35 5.25 -5.96
N ARG A 15 -10.87 4.01 -5.86
CA ARG A 15 -9.46 3.64 -5.72
C ARG A 15 -8.81 3.81 -7.10
N ARG A 16 -8.19 4.97 -7.38
CA ARG A 16 -7.55 5.31 -8.69
C ARG A 16 -6.96 4.09 -9.43
N GLY A 17 -7.76 3.46 -10.30
CA GLY A 17 -7.37 2.35 -11.18
C GLY A 17 -6.91 1.05 -10.49
N SER A 18 -7.46 0.66 -9.33
CA SER A 18 -7.16 -0.62 -8.67
C SER A 18 -8.22 -0.97 -7.62
N ASP A 19 -8.82 -2.17 -7.69
CA ASP A 19 -9.75 -2.63 -6.67
C ASP A 19 -9.05 -3.27 -5.45
N ALA A 20 -7.76 -3.61 -5.56
CA ALA A 20 -6.97 -4.20 -4.48
C ALA A 20 -6.95 -3.39 -3.17
N SER A 21 -6.91 -4.10 -2.04
CA SER A 21 -6.91 -3.49 -0.70
C SER A 21 -5.60 -2.79 -0.35
N ILE A 22 -4.50 -3.21 -0.97
CA ILE A 22 -3.18 -2.57 -0.91
C ILE A 22 -2.63 -2.45 -2.34
N VAL A 23 -2.04 -1.29 -2.65
CA VAL A 23 -1.29 -1.07 -3.90
C VAL A 23 0.08 -0.54 -3.56
N VAL A 24 1.10 -1.21 -4.06
CA VAL A 24 2.49 -0.84 -3.87
C VAL A 24 3.06 -0.31 -5.18
N SER A 25 3.85 0.76 -5.11
CA SER A 25 4.43 1.36 -6.31
C SER A 25 5.81 1.93 -6.05
N GLN A 26 6.67 1.83 -7.05
CA GLN A 26 7.96 2.49 -7.10
C GLN A 26 7.95 3.48 -8.26
N THR A 27 8.37 4.71 -8.00
CA THR A 27 8.39 5.79 -8.99
C THR A 27 9.71 6.53 -8.96
N TYR A 28 10.06 7.21 -10.04
CA TYR A 28 11.22 8.09 -10.10
C TYR A 28 10.79 9.55 -10.13
N LYS A 29 11.38 10.34 -9.24
CA LYS A 29 11.13 11.78 -9.13
C LYS A 29 12.32 12.54 -9.70
N GLY A 30 12.19 12.96 -10.95
CA GLY A 30 13.26 13.65 -11.68
C GLY A 30 13.74 14.95 -11.04
N SER A 31 12.87 15.67 -10.32
CA SER A 31 13.23 16.94 -9.66
C SER A 31 14.28 16.79 -8.56
N SER A 32 14.36 15.62 -7.93
CA SER A 32 15.30 15.33 -6.85
C SER A 32 16.24 14.17 -7.16
N ASP A 33 16.18 13.62 -8.39
CA ASP A 33 16.92 12.43 -8.81
C ASP A 33 16.79 11.25 -7.82
N THR A 34 15.58 11.06 -7.28
CA THR A 34 15.31 10.04 -6.27
C THR A 34 14.22 9.09 -6.69
N GLN A 35 14.32 7.83 -6.29
CA GLN A 35 13.20 6.89 -6.37
C GLN A 35 12.37 6.95 -5.09
N GLU A 36 11.05 6.87 -5.24
CA GLU A 36 10.08 6.88 -4.14
C GLU A 36 9.30 5.57 -4.15
N PHE A 37 9.05 5.03 -2.96
CA PHE A 37 8.14 3.93 -2.74
C PHE A 37 6.85 4.46 -2.14
N SER A 38 5.71 3.95 -2.62
CA SER A 38 4.38 4.36 -2.17
C SER A 38 3.52 3.13 -1.92
N VAL A 39 2.93 3.05 -0.73
CA VAL A 39 1.95 2.04 -0.34
C VAL A 39 0.61 2.74 -0.12
N ARG A 40 -0.37 2.43 -0.97
CA ARG A 40 -1.75 2.88 -0.81
C ARG A 40 -2.54 1.79 -0.11
N ILE A 41 -3.26 2.15 0.94
CA ILE A 41 -3.98 1.22 1.82
C ILE A 41 -5.45 1.64 1.81
N SER A 42 -6.36 0.69 1.61
CA SER A 42 -7.80 0.95 1.70
C SER A 42 -8.21 1.34 3.13
N SER A 43 -9.21 2.22 3.26
CA SER A 43 -9.74 2.61 4.57
C SER A 43 -10.23 1.40 5.37
N ASP A 44 -10.87 0.43 4.70
CA ASP A 44 -11.40 -0.77 5.35
C ASP A 44 -10.26 -1.63 5.94
N LEU A 45 -9.10 -1.68 5.29
CA LEU A 45 -7.92 -2.36 5.83
C LEU A 45 -7.27 -1.56 6.96
N MET A 46 -7.22 -0.23 6.84
CA MET A 46 -6.73 0.66 7.90
C MET A 46 -7.53 0.47 9.20
N ASP A 47 -8.85 0.40 9.09
CA ASP A 47 -9.75 0.14 10.22
C ASP A 47 -9.47 -1.23 10.86
N LYS A 48 -9.22 -2.27 10.05
CA LYS A 48 -8.88 -3.62 10.54
C LYS A 48 -7.59 -3.67 11.34
N ILE A 49 -6.55 -2.95 10.91
CA ILE A 49 -5.26 -2.90 11.62
C ILE A 49 -5.22 -1.80 12.69
N GLY A 50 -6.29 -1.05 12.88
CA GLY A 50 -6.38 -0.03 13.93
C GLY A 50 -5.57 1.23 13.67
N ILE A 51 -5.40 1.64 12.40
CA ILE A 51 -4.66 2.85 12.02
C ILE A 51 -5.57 3.91 11.38
N SER A 52 -5.26 5.18 11.63
CA SER A 52 -5.97 6.32 11.05
C SER A 52 -5.02 7.27 10.31
N MET A 53 -5.58 8.25 9.59
CA MET A 53 -4.78 9.29 8.94
C MET A 53 -3.94 10.05 9.97
N GLY A 54 -2.67 10.29 9.66
CA GLY A 54 -1.69 10.85 10.59
C GLY A 54 -1.01 9.80 11.49
N GLY A 55 -1.55 8.58 11.55
CA GLY A 55 -0.95 7.45 12.22
C GLY A 55 0.38 7.01 11.61
N LYS A 56 1.11 6.18 12.34
CA LYS A 56 2.44 5.71 12.01
C LYS A 56 2.45 4.21 11.74
N VAL A 57 3.10 3.82 10.65
CA VAL A 57 3.32 2.42 10.29
C VAL A 57 4.76 2.18 9.87
N ASP A 58 5.24 0.97 10.07
CA ASP A 58 6.43 0.46 9.41
C ASP A 58 6.04 -0.41 8.21
N ILE A 59 6.92 -0.48 7.21
CA ILE A 59 6.75 -1.28 5.99
C ILE A 59 7.92 -2.26 5.92
N LEU A 60 7.63 -3.54 6.12
CA LEU A 60 8.65 -4.59 6.15
C LEU A 60 8.49 -5.52 4.95
N TYR A 61 9.60 -6.10 4.53
CA TYR A 61 9.68 -7.07 3.45
C TYR A 61 10.56 -8.24 3.87
N ASP A 62 10.02 -9.45 3.76
CA ASP A 62 10.73 -10.71 3.90
C ASP A 62 11.10 -11.22 2.51
N SER A 63 12.40 -11.20 2.20
CA SER A 63 12.91 -11.64 0.91
C SER A 63 12.94 -13.15 0.73
N ASP A 64 12.93 -13.91 1.81
CA ASP A 64 13.01 -15.37 1.76
C ASP A 64 11.64 -15.97 1.45
N MET A 65 10.57 -15.33 1.95
CA MET A 65 9.18 -15.77 1.76
C MET A 65 8.39 -14.94 0.73
N ASP A 66 8.99 -13.87 0.18
CA ASP A 66 8.32 -12.86 -0.67
C ASP A 66 7.04 -12.32 -0.02
N LEU A 67 7.16 -11.93 1.26
CA LEU A 67 6.06 -11.42 2.08
C LEU A 67 6.28 -9.95 2.44
N TRP A 68 5.20 -9.19 2.43
CA TRP A 68 5.17 -7.81 2.90
C TRP A 68 4.39 -7.71 4.19
N MET A 69 4.77 -6.77 5.05
CA MET A 69 4.03 -6.45 6.27
C MET A 69 3.86 -4.94 6.42
N ILE A 70 2.65 -4.53 6.77
CA ILE A 70 2.37 -3.19 7.31
C ILE A 70 2.11 -3.37 8.80
N ALA A 71 2.94 -2.76 9.65
CA ALA A 71 2.82 -2.83 11.09
C ALA A 71 2.55 -1.45 11.67
N VAL A 72 1.49 -1.30 12.48
CA VAL A 72 1.22 -0.10 13.27
C VAL A 72 2.28 0.02 14.35
N VAL A 73 2.84 1.23 14.49
CA VAL A 73 3.92 1.49 15.44
C VAL A 73 3.68 2.79 16.21
N ASP A 74 3.93 2.76 17.52
CA ASP A 74 3.87 3.94 18.37
C ASP A 74 5.21 4.69 18.33
N GLY A 75 5.46 5.45 17.27
CA GLY A 75 6.63 6.32 17.18
C GLY A 75 7.25 6.47 15.79
N SER A 76 8.50 6.01 15.64
CA SER A 76 9.33 6.24 14.45
C SER A 76 8.94 5.34 13.28
N GLY A 77 7.79 5.62 12.67
CA GLY A 77 7.33 5.02 11.42
C GLY A 77 7.06 6.04 10.32
N PHE A 78 6.66 5.55 9.16
CA PHE A 78 6.14 6.36 8.07
C PHE A 78 4.72 6.84 8.40
N THR A 79 4.43 8.09 8.05
CA THR A 79 3.10 8.67 8.26
C THR A 79 2.13 8.18 7.20
N VAL A 80 0.96 7.71 7.62
CA VAL A 80 -0.17 7.50 6.72
C VAL A 80 -0.80 8.86 6.42
N THR A 81 -0.74 9.29 5.16
CA THR A 81 -1.25 10.58 4.71
C THR A 81 -2.51 10.41 3.87
N GLY A 82 -3.42 11.37 3.95
CA GLY A 82 -4.67 11.35 3.20
C GLY A 82 -5.56 12.53 3.60
N LYS A 83 -6.60 12.78 2.81
CA LYS A 83 -7.67 13.69 3.24
C LYS A 83 -8.55 12.97 4.26
N GLU A 84 -9.11 13.72 5.21
CA GLU A 84 -10.13 13.20 6.10
C GLU A 84 -11.32 12.64 5.30
N GLY A 85 -11.81 11.45 5.66
CA GLY A 85 -12.85 10.74 4.92
C GLY A 85 -12.41 10.16 3.57
N ALA A 86 -11.12 10.18 3.22
CA ALA A 86 -10.65 9.52 2.01
C ALA A 86 -10.77 7.99 2.10
N VAL A 87 -11.12 7.37 0.98
CA VAL A 87 -11.26 5.90 0.85
C VAL A 87 -9.93 5.15 0.93
N THR A 88 -8.80 5.86 0.92
CA THR A 88 -7.45 5.27 1.00
C THR A 88 -6.48 6.18 1.74
N GLY A 89 -5.59 5.58 2.52
CA GLY A 89 -4.37 6.20 3.03
C GLY A 89 -3.18 5.99 2.10
N LEU A 90 -2.19 6.87 2.20
CA LEU A 90 -0.94 6.80 1.44
C LEU A 90 0.26 6.91 2.37
N VAL A 91 1.09 5.88 2.36
CA VAL A 91 2.45 5.90 2.91
C VAL A 91 3.40 6.12 1.74
N ARG A 92 4.27 7.14 1.83
CA ARG A 92 5.27 7.42 0.80
C ARG A 92 6.60 7.76 1.44
N TYR A 93 7.67 7.18 0.92
CA TYR A 93 9.03 7.47 1.37
C TYR A 93 10.04 7.37 0.23
N THR A 94 11.14 8.11 0.38
CA THR A 94 12.28 8.04 -0.53
C THR A 94 13.08 6.76 -0.29
N LEU A 95 13.39 6.03 -1.35
CA LEU A 95 14.19 4.82 -1.29
C LEU A 95 15.67 5.14 -1.06
N LYS A 96 16.21 4.67 0.06
CA LYS A 96 17.63 4.79 0.42
C LYS A 96 18.38 3.47 0.15
N LYS A 97 19.68 3.46 0.40
CA LYS A 97 20.49 2.23 0.35
C LYS A 97 19.95 1.22 1.38
N GLY A 98 19.77 -0.03 0.96
CA GLY A 98 19.25 -1.11 1.80
C GLY A 98 17.72 -1.24 1.80
N HIS A 99 16.98 -0.29 1.23
CA HIS A 99 15.55 -0.50 0.99
C HIS A 99 15.34 -1.45 -0.18
N PHE A 100 14.27 -2.24 -0.11
CA PHE A 100 13.82 -3.03 -1.25
C PHE A 100 13.45 -2.14 -2.44
N ARG A 101 13.73 -2.64 -3.66
CA ARG A 101 13.36 -2.01 -4.93
C ARG A 101 12.89 -3.10 -5.88
N PHE A 102 11.82 -2.83 -6.63
CA PHE A 102 11.40 -3.66 -7.76
C PHE A 102 12.42 -3.61 -8.90
N THR A 103 13.08 -2.46 -9.09
CA THR A 103 14.14 -2.28 -10.09
C THR A 103 15.11 -1.18 -9.65
N GLU A 104 16.36 -1.29 -10.08
CA GLU A 104 17.35 -0.22 -9.97
C GLU A 104 17.33 0.72 -11.19
N ASP A 105 16.88 0.22 -12.34
CA ASP A 105 16.87 0.99 -13.59
C ASP A 105 15.61 1.86 -13.69
N LYS A 106 15.84 3.18 -13.66
CA LYS A 106 14.80 4.21 -13.72
C LYS A 106 13.97 4.18 -15.01
N ASN A 107 14.47 3.57 -16.09
CA ASN A 107 13.74 3.46 -17.36
C ASN A 107 12.55 2.50 -17.26
N TYR A 108 12.53 1.60 -16.27
CA TYR A 108 11.40 0.70 -16.00
C TYR A 108 10.40 1.29 -15.00
N LEU A 109 10.62 2.51 -14.49
CA LEU A 109 9.71 3.17 -13.56
C LEU A 109 8.69 4.04 -14.32
N PRO A 110 7.42 4.11 -13.88
CA PRO A 110 6.90 3.57 -12.62
C PRO A 110 6.52 2.08 -12.68
N ILE A 111 6.75 1.37 -11.57
CA ILE A 111 6.22 0.02 -11.35
C ILE A 111 5.08 0.11 -10.34
N LYS A 112 3.98 -0.59 -10.61
CA LYS A 112 2.82 -0.74 -9.73
C LYS A 112 2.56 -2.23 -9.57
N LYS A 113 2.43 -2.70 -8.33
CA LYS A 113 1.97 -4.05 -7.99
C LYS A 113 0.76 -3.97 -7.07
N GLU A 114 -0.19 -4.85 -7.29
CA GLU A 114 -1.38 -4.97 -6.46
C GLU A 114 -1.21 -6.10 -5.45
N CYS A 115 -1.85 -5.97 -4.30
CA CYS A 115 -1.92 -7.04 -3.32
C CYS A 115 -2.79 -8.19 -3.84
N ASP A 116 -2.36 -9.41 -3.54
CA ASP A 116 -3.25 -10.56 -3.57
C ASP A 116 -4.15 -10.49 -2.33
N ASP A 117 -5.39 -10.01 -2.48
CA ASP A 117 -6.31 -9.81 -1.34
C ASP A 117 -6.66 -11.13 -0.63
N ASP A 118 -6.51 -12.29 -1.28
CA ASP A 118 -6.69 -13.61 -0.66
C ASP A 118 -5.52 -14.00 0.25
N SER A 119 -4.37 -13.33 0.12
CA SER A 119 -3.17 -13.54 0.94
C SER A 119 -3.13 -12.73 2.23
N LEU A 120 -4.12 -11.86 2.47
CA LEU A 120 -4.16 -10.96 3.62
C LEU A 120 -4.27 -11.74 4.94
N ASP A 121 -3.23 -11.69 5.76
CA ASP A 121 -3.21 -12.27 7.10
C ASP A 121 -3.21 -11.17 8.19
N PHE A 122 -4.15 -11.28 9.13
CA PHE A 122 -4.36 -10.40 10.28
C PHE A 122 -4.18 -11.14 11.61
N SER A 123 -3.43 -12.25 11.61
CA SER A 123 -3.20 -13.12 12.77
C SER A 123 -2.63 -12.39 13.99
N SER A 124 -1.94 -11.27 13.79
CA SER A 124 -1.43 -10.41 14.87
C SER A 124 -2.11 -9.03 14.83
N GLN A 125 -2.52 -8.54 16.00
CA GLN A 125 -3.14 -7.22 16.11
C GLN A 125 -2.18 -6.11 15.68
N GLY A 126 -2.71 -5.10 14.99
CA GLY A 126 -1.92 -3.95 14.56
C GLY A 126 -1.05 -4.23 13.34
N CYS A 127 -1.18 -5.37 12.66
CA CYS A 127 -0.47 -5.60 11.40
C CYS A 127 -1.31 -6.31 10.35
N VAL A 128 -0.82 -6.24 9.12
CA VAL A 128 -1.28 -7.08 8.02
C VAL A 128 -0.07 -7.61 7.26
N ILE A 129 -0.06 -8.91 7.00
CA ILE A 129 0.91 -9.59 6.14
C ILE A 129 0.21 -9.88 4.80
N PHE A 130 0.93 -9.72 3.70
CA PHE A 130 0.36 -9.89 2.37
C PHE A 130 1.41 -10.23 1.31
N LYS A 131 0.95 -10.77 0.19
CA LYS A 131 1.72 -10.98 -1.03
C LYS A 131 1.31 -9.97 -2.10
N LEU A 132 2.24 -9.71 -3.00
CA LEU A 132 1.97 -8.98 -4.23
C LEU A 132 1.63 -9.96 -5.34
N ILE A 133 0.67 -9.60 -6.18
CA ILE A 133 0.41 -10.33 -7.43
C ILE A 133 1.67 -10.20 -8.28
N ASN A 134 2.24 -11.35 -8.62
CA ASN A 134 3.30 -11.42 -9.61
C ASN A 134 2.62 -11.55 -10.96
N ASP A 135 2.65 -10.47 -11.75
CA ASP A 135 2.37 -10.57 -13.17
C ASP A 135 3.46 -11.47 -13.77
N GLU A 136 3.15 -12.75 -14.00
CA GLU A 136 3.94 -13.58 -14.90
C GLU A 136 3.88 -12.88 -16.27
N MET A 137 5.01 -12.29 -16.69
CA MET A 137 5.21 -11.84 -18.07
C MET A 137 5.43 -13.04 -18.99
#